data_AF-A0A3C0W760-F1
#
_entry.id   AF-A0A3C0W760-F1
#
_cell.length_a   1.000
_cell.length_b   1.000
_cell.length_c   1.000
_cell.angle_alpha   90.00
_cell.angle_beta   90.00
_cell.angle_gamma   90.00
#
_symmetry.space_group_name_H-M   'P 1'
#
loop_
_entity.id
_entity.type
_entity.pdbx_description
1 polymer ?
#
loop_
_entity_poly.entity_id
_entity_poly.type
_entity_poly.pdbx_seq_one_letter_code
_entity_poly.pdbx_strand_id
1 'polypeptide(L)' 'MADWLTAILLGLVEGLTEFIPVSSTGHMLLLGHFLGFQSTGKTFEVVIQLGALLAIISVYF' A
#
# COMPACT_ATOMS: atom_id res chain seq x y z
N MET A 1 12.62 -12.11 -2.94
CA MET A 1 12.15 -12.05 -1.53
C MET A 1 10.87 -12.87 -1.46
N ALA A 2 10.47 -13.41 -0.31
CA ALA A 2 9.20 -14.12 -0.26
C ALA A 2 8.08 -13.11 -0.52
N ASP A 3 7.35 -13.28 -1.63
CA ASP A 3 6.44 -12.25 -2.18
C ASP A 3 5.39 -11.74 -1.17
N TRP A 4 5.04 -12.60 -0.21
CA TRP A 4 4.12 -12.27 0.89
C TRP A 4 4.71 -11.26 1.90
N LEU A 5 6.02 -11.27 2.15
CA LEU A 5 6.66 -10.32 3.07
C LEU A 5 6.62 -8.90 2.50
N THR A 6 6.90 -8.77 1.20
CA THR A 6 6.79 -7.50 0.50
C THR A 6 5.35 -7.00 0.51
N ALA A 7 4.37 -7.88 0.27
CA ALA A 7 2.96 -7.52 0.32
C ALA A 7 2.53 -7.02 1.72
N ILE A 8 3.00 -7.67 2.81
CA ILE A 8 2.73 -7.23 4.18
C ILE A 8 3.33 -5.85 4.45
N LEU A 9 4.60 -5.63 4.07
CA LEU A 9 5.29 -4.36 4.30
C LEU A 9 4.61 -3.20 3.55
N LEU A 10 4.30 -3.41 2.27
CA LEU A 10 3.63 -2.40 1.46
C LEU A 10 2.19 -2.15 1.94
N GLY A 11 1.46 -3.19 2.32
CA GLY A 11 0.11 -3.05 2.89
C GLY A 11 0.09 -2.29 4.21
N LEU A 12 1.08 -2.52 5.09
CA LEU A 12 1.24 -1.74 6.33
C LEU A 12 1.51 -0.27 6.03
N VAL A 13 2.41 0.01 5.08
CA VAL A 13 2.78 1.38 4.72
C VAL A 13 1.59 2.11 4.12
N GLU A 14 0.85 1.49 3.21
CA GLU A 14 -0.38 2.06 2.66
C GLU A 14 -1.41 2.35 3.75
N GLY A 15 -1.74 1.36 4.58
CA GLY A 15 -2.72 1.53 5.64
C GLY A 15 -2.34 2.61 6.67
N LEU A 16 -1.04 2.82 6.91
CA LEU A 16 -0.56 3.88 7.80
C LEU A 16 -0.51 5.26 7.14
N THR A 17 -0.23 5.34 5.85
CA THR A 17 0.04 6.61 5.15
C THR A 17 -1.14 7.15 4.36
N GLU A 18 -2.15 6.34 4.06
CA GLU A 18 -3.32 6.77 3.27
C GLU A 18 -4.22 7.76 4.02
N PHE A 19 -4.28 7.65 5.36
CA PHE A 19 -5.15 8.50 6.18
C PHE A 19 -4.47 9.77 6.70
N ILE A 20 -3.16 9.91 6.51
CA ILE A 20 -2.37 11.07 6.96
C ILE A 20 -1.79 11.81 5.74
N PRO A 21 -1.64 13.14 5.78
CA PRO A 21 -1.25 13.95 4.62
C PRO A 21 0.25 13.87 4.31
N VAL A 22 0.74 12.66 4.00
CA VAL A 22 2.17 12.35 3.78
C VAL A 22 2.46 11.72 2.41
N SER A 23 1.43 11.54 1.56
CA SER A 23 1.50 10.86 0.26
C SER A 23 1.88 9.38 0.36
N SER A 24 0.85 8.51 0.40
CA SER A 24 1.00 7.05 0.35
C SER A 24 1.70 6.58 -0.93
N THR A 25 1.35 7.17 -2.08
CA THR A 25 1.94 6.86 -3.39
C THR A 25 3.46 7.03 -3.41
N GLY A 26 3.97 8.08 -2.76
CA GLY A 26 5.42 8.33 -2.69
C GLY A 26 6.16 7.26 -1.88
N HIS A 27 5.59 6.87 -0.74
CA HIS A 27 6.16 5.83 0.12
C HIS A 27 6.14 4.46 -0.58
N MET A 28 5.04 4.12 -1.24
CA MET A 28 4.88 2.89 -2.01
C MET A 28 5.90 2.76 -3.15
N LEU A 29 6.16 3.85 -3.89
CA LEU A 29 7.11 3.85 -4.99
C LEU A 29 8.56 3.70 -4.50
N LEU A 30 8.92 4.37 -3.40
CA LEU A 30 10.25 4.28 -2.79
C LEU A 30 10.50 2.90 -2.17
N LEU A 31 9.57 2.40 -1.35
CA LEU A 31 9.68 1.06 -0.75
C LEU A 31 9.66 -0.03 -1.81
N GLY A 32 8.78 0.06 -2.81
CA GLY A 32 8.77 -0.86 -3.94
C GLY A 32 10.13 -0.93 -4.64
N HIS A 33 10.75 0.23 -4.89
CA HIS A 33 12.09 0.30 -5.46
C HIS A 33 13.16 -0.38 -4.58
N PHE A 34 13.21 -0.09 -3.27
CA PHE A 34 14.19 -0.70 -2.36
C PHE A 34 13.98 -2.21 -2.16
N LEU A 35 12.74 -2.68 -2.23
CA LEU A 35 12.38 -4.10 -2.10
C LEU A 35 12.51 -4.86 -3.43
N GLY A 36 12.88 -4.19 -4.52
CA GLY A 36 12.95 -4.79 -5.86
C GLY A 36 11.58 -5.21 -6.41
N PHE A 37 10.50 -4.62 -5.89
CA PHE A 37 9.13 -4.90 -6.28
C PHE A 37 8.66 -3.89 -7.34
N GLN A 38 8.20 -4.40 -8.47
CA GLN A 38 7.65 -3.60 -9.57
C GLN A 38 6.25 -4.09 -9.88
N SER A 39 5.26 -3.25 -9.61
CA SER A 39 3.87 -3.53 -10.01
C SER A 39 3.68 -3.23 -11.49
N THR A 40 3.21 -4.21 -12.27
CA THR A 40 2.73 -3.96 -13.63
C THR A 40 1.57 -2.97 -13.57
N GLY A 41 1.69 -1.85 -14.27
CA GLY A 41 0.61 -0.85 -14.39
C GLY A 41 0.05 -0.33 -13.07
N LYS A 42 0.83 -0.31 -11.98
CA LYS A 42 0.38 0.11 -10.63
C LYS A 42 -0.79 -0.70 -10.05
N THR A 43 -1.09 -1.87 -10.61
CA THR A 43 -2.25 -2.68 -10.18
C THR A 43 -2.19 -3.03 -8.70
N PHE A 44 -1.01 -3.32 -8.14
CA PHE A 44 -0.88 -3.63 -6.72
C PHE A 44 -1.28 -2.45 -5.83
N GLU A 45 -0.75 -1.26 -6.12
CA GLU A 45 -1.06 -0.02 -5.37
C GLU A 45 -2.57 0.26 -5.35
N VAL A 46 -3.23 0.11 -6.51
CA VAL A 46 -4.68 0.32 -6.63
C VAL A 46 -5.47 -0.72 -5.82
N VAL A 47 -5.05 -1.99 -5.82
CA VAL A 47 -5.74 -3.06 -5.08
C VAL A 47 -5.59 -2.87 -3.58
N ILE A 48 -4.41 -2.49 -3.07
CA ILE A 48 -4.22 -2.34 -1.62
C ILE A 48 -4.95 -1.11 -1.06
N GLN A 49 -5.14 -0.06 -1.87
CA GLN A 49 -5.97 1.10 -1.51
C GLN A 49 -7.42 0.72 -1.22
N LEU A 50 -7.95 -0.32 -1.87
CA LEU A 50 -9.28 -0.84 -1.54
C LEU A 50 -9.33 -1.36 -0.10
N GLY A 51 -8.23 -1.89 0.44
CA GLY A 51 -8.13 -2.27 1.85
C GLY A 51 -8.25 -1.07 2.79
N ALA A 52 -7.61 0.05 2.46
CA ALA A 52 -7.74 1.30 3.21
C ALA A 52 -9.17 1.86 3.15
N LEU A 53 -9.80 1.80 1.97
CA LEU A 53 -11.21 2.16 1.80
C LEU A 53 -12.14 1.28 2.66
N LEU A 54 -11.92 -0.04 2.66
CA LEU A 54 -12.68 -0.97 3.49
C LEU A 54 -12.49 -0.71 4.98
N ALA A 55 -11.31 -0.29 5.41
CA ALA A 55 -11.06 0.09 6.80
C ALA A 55 -11.90 1.31 7.20
N ILE A 56 -11.99 2.34 6.35
CA ILE A 56 -12.90 3.48 6.56
C ILE A 56 -14.35 3.00 6.62
N ILE A 57 -14.80 2.22 5.64
CA ILE A 57 -16.18 1.73 5.63
C ILE A 57 -16.49 0.98 6.92
N SER A 58 -15.60 0.11 7.40
CA SER A 58 -15.79 -0.69 8.62
C SER A 58 -15.79 0.11 9.93
N VAL A 59 -15.13 1.27 9.95
CA VAL A 59 -15.07 2.14 11.15
C VAL A 59 -16.25 3.11 11.21
N TYR A 60 -16.74 3.56 10.05
CA TYR A 60 -17.77 4.61 9.96
C TYR A 60 -19.17 4.11 9.61
N PHE A 61 -19.34 2.85 9.19
CA PHE A 61 -20.63 2.18 8.96
C PHE A 61 -20.76 0.92 9.82
#